data_AF-A0A976KKC5-F1
#
_entry.id   AF-A0A976KKC5-F1
#
_cell.length_a   1.000
_cell.length_b   1.000
_cell.length_c   1.000
_cell.angle_alpha   90.00
_cell.angle_beta   90.00
_cell.angle_gamma   90.00
#
_symmetry.space_group_name_H-M   'P 1'
#
loop_
_entity.id
_entity.type
_entity.pdbx_description
1 polymer ?
#
loop_
_entity_poly.entity_id
_entity_poly.type
_entity_poly.pdbx_seq_one_letter_code
_entity_poly.pdbx_strand_id
1 'polypeptide(L)'
;MNEMTFIRLLNRLDDADWQAVIEGQGILVVDDLLLQTGPTNAPNAIIYAPEEDELDADTLKRESIDGASALLNNYYLSHLLTLPGFNYQAQKLIEEHGAAAFVAPEGQLPEYTLFVDGGEVIAEPPDSPRHRYGTFCELTQPLTDLKTEEHVRKWLERGEAYERYLGMNVPL
;
A
#
# COMPACT_ATOMS: atom_id res chain seq x y z
N MET A 1 2.26 0.94 -0.65
CA MET A 1 2.36 2.10 -1.56
C MET A 1 2.91 1.58 -2.87
N ASN A 2 2.33 1.99 -4.01
CA ASN A 2 2.86 1.57 -5.32
C ASN A 2 3.98 2.48 -5.84
N GLU A 3 4.74 1.98 -6.83
CA GLU A 3 5.93 2.63 -7.40
C GLU A 3 5.67 4.05 -7.91
N MET A 4 4.59 4.24 -8.67
CA MET A 4 4.23 5.56 -9.19
C MET A 4 3.99 6.59 -8.06
N THR A 5 3.33 6.16 -6.98
CA THR A 5 3.09 7.02 -5.82
C THR A 5 4.41 7.34 -5.11
N PHE A 6 5.28 6.35 -4.94
CA PHE A 6 6.58 6.52 -4.30
C PHE A 6 7.49 7.49 -5.07
N ILE A 7 7.66 7.30 -6.38
CA ILE A 7 8.43 8.22 -7.25
C ILE A 7 7.87 9.64 -7.15
N ARG A 8 6.55 9.79 -7.16
CA ARG A 8 5.91 11.11 -7.01
C ARG A 8 6.23 11.75 -5.67
N LEU A 9 6.29 10.97 -4.58
CA LEU A 9 6.63 11.47 -3.25
C LEU A 9 8.12 11.81 -3.12
N LEU A 10 9.01 11.00 -3.70
CA LEU A 10 10.45 11.31 -3.77
C LEU A 10 10.70 12.64 -4.48
N ASN A 11 9.96 12.91 -5.56
CA ASN A 11 10.05 14.18 -6.29
C ASN A 11 9.48 15.39 -5.51
N ARG A 12 8.70 15.16 -4.45
CA ARG A 12 8.14 16.23 -3.60
C ARG A 12 9.02 16.58 -2.41
N LEU A 13 9.96 15.71 -2.04
CA LEU A 13 10.98 16.01 -1.04
C LEU A 13 11.86 17.16 -1.55
N ASP A 14 12.08 18.16 -0.70
CA ASP A 14 12.86 19.34 -1.03
C ASP A 14 14.36 19.11 -0.76
N ASP A 15 15.19 20.10 -1.12
CA ASP A 15 16.64 19.99 -0.97
C ASP A 15 17.06 19.83 0.50
N ALA A 16 16.29 20.35 1.45
CA ALA A 16 16.58 20.20 2.87
C ALA A 16 16.28 18.78 3.35
N ASP A 17 15.25 18.12 2.82
CA ASP A 17 14.97 16.71 3.09
C ASP A 17 16.15 15.83 2.65
N TRP A 18 16.64 16.01 1.42
CA TRP A 18 17.75 15.23 0.90
C TRP A 18 19.07 15.52 1.61
N GLN A 19 19.31 16.80 1.96
CA GLN A 19 20.47 17.19 2.75
C GLN A 19 20.46 16.54 4.14
N ALA A 20 19.29 16.45 4.79
CA ALA A 20 19.17 15.79 6.08
C ALA A 20 19.55 14.29 6.01
N VAL A 21 19.27 13.62 4.89
CA VAL A 21 19.69 12.22 4.67
C VAL A 21 21.21 12.11 4.57
N ILE A 22 21.86 13.04 3.86
CA ILE A 22 23.34 13.11 3.81
C ILE A 22 23.93 13.34 5.21
N GLU A 23 23.23 14.09 6.06
CA GLU A 23 23.63 14.37 7.45
C GLU A 23 23.30 13.24 8.44
N GLY A 24 22.86 12.08 7.95
CA GLY A 24 22.66 10.87 8.75
C GLY A 24 21.21 10.59 9.15
N GLN A 25 20.23 11.27 8.56
CA GLN A 25 18.82 10.85 8.60
C GLN A 25 18.52 9.82 7.50
N GLY A 26 17.33 9.24 7.55
CA GLY A 26 16.77 8.41 6.49
C GLY A 26 15.42 8.93 6.03
N ILE A 27 14.99 8.49 4.84
CA ILE A 27 13.61 8.65 4.37
C ILE A 27 12.77 7.53 4.94
N LEU A 28 11.66 7.88 5.56
CA LEU A 28 10.70 6.99 6.19
C LEU A 28 9.41 6.88 5.36
N VAL A 29 8.85 5.69 5.26
CA VAL A 29 7.49 5.48 4.72
C VAL A 29 6.48 5.61 5.86
N VAL A 30 5.58 6.59 5.78
CA VAL A 30 4.56 6.81 6.83
C VAL A 30 3.19 6.47 6.28
N ASP A 31 2.53 5.53 6.96
CA ASP A 31 1.19 5.03 6.63
C ASP A 31 1.03 4.55 5.18
N ASP A 32 2.14 4.29 4.48
CA ASP A 32 2.19 4.06 3.02
C ASP A 32 1.58 5.19 2.17
N LEU A 33 1.46 6.40 2.73
CA LEU A 33 0.83 7.55 2.09
C LEU A 33 1.79 8.71 1.84
N LEU A 34 2.85 8.84 2.64
CA LEU A 34 3.82 9.92 2.53
C LEU A 34 5.24 9.47 2.85
N LEU A 35 6.20 10.32 2.48
CA LEU A 35 7.60 10.21 2.84
C LEU A 35 7.98 11.38 3.74
N GLN A 36 8.83 11.12 4.72
CA GLN A 36 9.40 12.15 5.60
C GLN A 36 10.81 11.75 6.02
N THR A 37 11.61 12.71 6.46
CA THR A 37 12.91 12.44 7.07
C THR A 37 12.78 11.98 8.53
N GLY A 38 13.73 11.17 9.00
CA GLY A 38 13.78 10.71 10.38
C GLY A 38 14.97 9.80 10.69
N PRO A 39 14.99 9.13 11.87
CA PRO A 39 16.11 8.27 12.26
C PRO A 39 16.29 7.08 11.31
N THR A 40 17.53 6.79 10.90
CA THR A 40 17.84 5.65 10.00
C THR A 40 17.53 4.28 10.60
N ASN A 41 17.47 4.18 11.93
CA ASN A 41 17.09 2.97 12.64
C ASN A 41 15.58 2.83 12.88
N ALA A 42 14.76 3.76 12.37
CA ALA A 42 13.32 3.62 12.43
C ALA A 42 12.89 2.40 11.60
N PRO A 43 11.92 1.60 12.07
CA PRO A 43 11.51 0.37 11.39
C PRO A 43 11.00 0.63 9.97
N ASN A 44 10.42 1.80 9.72
CA ASN A 44 9.87 2.20 8.43
C ASN A 44 10.85 3.02 7.58
N ALA A 45 12.16 3.00 7.89
CA ALA A 45 13.18 3.64 7.05
C ALA A 45 13.38 2.85 5.75
N ILE A 46 13.41 3.54 4.61
CA ILE A 46 13.54 2.95 3.28
C ILE A 46 14.78 3.43 2.51
N ILE A 47 15.27 4.65 2.77
CA ILE A 47 16.47 5.22 2.14
C ILE A 47 17.35 5.82 3.22
N TYR A 48 18.66 5.63 3.10
CA TYR A 48 19.69 6.25 3.94
C TYR A 48 20.95 6.45 3.11
N ALA A 49 21.80 7.41 3.48
CA ALA A 49 23.07 7.63 2.82
C ALA A 49 24.04 6.45 3.07
N PRO A 50 24.83 6.03 2.07
CA PRO A 50 25.88 5.02 2.27
C PRO A 50 26.96 5.54 3.22
N GLU A 51 27.52 4.66 4.06
CA GLU A 51 28.53 5.04 5.07
C GLU A 51 29.90 5.42 4.48
N GLU A 52 30.22 4.95 3.27
CA GLU A 52 31.58 4.97 2.72
C GLU A 52 31.77 5.87 1.48
N ASP A 53 30.71 6.48 0.94
CA ASP A 53 30.77 7.31 -0.27
C ASP A 53 30.42 8.77 0.03
N GLU A 54 31.25 9.71 -0.46
CA GLU A 54 30.89 11.15 -0.56
C GLU A 54 29.81 11.31 -1.65
N LEU A 55 28.59 10.85 -1.36
CA LEU A 55 27.44 11.01 -2.22
C LEU A 55 26.80 12.37 -1.96
N ASP A 56 26.56 13.15 -3.02
CA ASP A 56 25.78 14.39 -2.89
C ASP A 56 24.26 14.12 -2.90
N ALA A 57 23.50 15.07 -2.36
CA ALA A 57 22.05 14.98 -2.23
C ALA A 57 21.33 14.77 -3.58
N ASP A 58 21.81 15.42 -4.65
CA ASP A 58 21.24 15.30 -5.99
C ASP A 58 21.44 13.90 -6.60
N THR A 59 22.60 13.30 -6.35
CA THR A 59 22.94 11.97 -6.82
C THR A 59 22.15 10.92 -6.04
N LEU A 60 22.06 11.04 -4.71
CA LEU A 60 21.21 10.19 -3.88
C LEU A 60 19.74 10.23 -4.32
N LYS A 61 19.20 11.43 -4.60
CA LYS A 61 17.84 11.60 -5.11
C LYS A 61 17.63 10.87 -6.43
N ARG A 62 18.55 11.04 -7.38
CA ARG A 62 18.48 10.42 -8.71
C ARG A 62 18.52 8.89 -8.60
N GLU A 63 19.47 8.36 -7.84
CA GLU A 63 19.61 6.91 -7.63
C GLU A 63 18.39 6.32 -6.91
N SER A 64 17.82 7.05 -5.95
CA SER A 64 16.60 6.63 -5.25
C SER A 64 15.39 6.57 -6.19
N ILE A 65 15.29 7.50 -7.15
CA ILE A 65 14.23 7.50 -8.15
C ILE A 65 14.45 6.37 -9.17
N ASP A 66 15.68 6.21 -9.67
CA ASP A 66 16.03 5.18 -10.65
C ASP A 66 15.87 3.76 -10.05
N GLY A 67 16.16 3.60 -8.76
CA GLY A 67 16.02 2.37 -8.00
C GLY A 67 14.69 2.18 -7.27
N ALA A 68 13.69 3.04 -7.51
CA ALA A 68 12.45 3.09 -6.72
C ALA A 68 11.72 1.75 -6.59
N SER A 69 11.62 1.00 -7.71
CA SER A 69 10.98 -0.32 -7.72
C SER A 69 11.69 -1.31 -6.80
N ALA A 70 13.03 -1.35 -6.84
CA ALA A 70 13.82 -2.24 -6.00
C ALA A 70 13.73 -1.87 -4.52
N LEU A 71 13.73 -0.57 -4.21
CA LEU A 71 13.56 -0.06 -2.84
C LEU A 71 12.21 -0.50 -2.24
N LEU A 72 11.10 -0.32 -2.96
CA LEU A 72 9.78 -0.73 -2.49
C LEU A 72 9.65 -2.25 -2.36
N ASN A 73 10.15 -3.00 -3.35
CA ASN A 73 10.10 -4.46 -3.30
C ASN A 73 10.82 -4.97 -2.05
N ASN A 74 12.04 -4.48 -1.78
CA ASN A 74 12.80 -4.86 -0.59
C ASN A 74 12.10 -4.44 0.70
N TYR A 75 11.49 -3.26 0.73
CA TYR A 75 10.72 -2.78 1.88
C TYR A 75 9.54 -3.71 2.20
N TYR A 76 8.71 -4.02 1.22
CA TYR A 76 7.51 -4.85 1.41
C TYR A 76 7.78 -6.36 1.52
N LEU A 77 9.03 -6.82 1.41
CA LEU A 77 9.39 -8.19 1.81
C LEU A 77 9.21 -8.43 3.31
N SER A 78 9.38 -7.38 4.13
CA SER A 78 9.32 -7.47 5.60
C SER A 78 8.29 -6.55 6.23
N HIS A 79 7.70 -5.63 5.45
CA HIS A 79 6.68 -4.71 5.92
C HIS A 79 5.34 -5.03 5.28
N LEU A 80 4.30 -5.18 6.11
CA LEU A 80 2.94 -5.21 5.62
C LEU A 80 2.47 -3.77 5.34
N LEU A 81 1.51 -3.62 4.45
CA LEU A 81 0.76 -2.37 4.34
C LEU A 81 0.18 -2.02 5.70
N THR A 82 0.21 -0.75 6.05
CA THR A 82 -0.52 -0.18 7.17
C THR A 82 -2.02 -0.12 6.85
N LEU A 83 -2.86 -0.02 7.88
CA LEU A 83 -4.31 0.12 7.70
C LEU A 83 -4.68 1.34 6.82
N PRO A 84 -4.13 2.56 7.03
CA PRO A 84 -4.43 3.68 6.16
C PRO A 84 -3.98 3.43 4.71
N GLY A 85 -2.79 2.86 4.53
CA GLY A 85 -2.22 2.52 3.23
C GLY A 85 -3.05 1.51 2.43
N PHE A 86 -3.53 0.46 3.11
CA PHE A 86 -4.44 -0.53 2.54
C PHE A 86 -5.79 0.09 2.18
N ASN A 87 -6.43 0.78 3.14
CA ASN A 87 -7.75 1.37 2.94
C ASN A 87 -7.76 2.39 1.79
N TYR A 88 -6.71 3.21 1.69
CA TYR A 88 -6.60 4.18 0.61
C TYR A 88 -6.56 3.53 -0.79
N GLN A 89 -5.82 2.44 -0.93
CA GLN A 89 -5.72 1.73 -2.21
C GLN A 89 -6.99 0.92 -2.51
N ALA A 90 -7.55 0.23 -1.52
CA ALA A 90 -8.80 -0.51 -1.66
C ALA A 90 -9.97 0.40 -2.06
N GLN A 91 -10.07 1.58 -1.44
CA GLN A 91 -11.10 2.57 -1.75
C GLN A 91 -11.06 3.02 -3.21
N LYS A 92 -9.85 3.20 -3.79
CA LYS A 92 -9.73 3.54 -5.22
C LYS A 92 -10.27 2.47 -6.14
N LEU A 93 -9.98 1.19 -5.83
CA LEU A 93 -10.51 0.07 -6.62
C LEU A 93 -12.03 -0.03 -6.52
N ILE A 94 -12.59 0.25 -5.35
CA ILE A 94 -14.04 0.33 -5.13
C ILE A 94 -14.66 1.49 -5.91
N GLU A 95 -14.00 2.63 -6.00
CA GLU A 95 -14.45 3.76 -6.83
C GLU A 95 -14.35 3.44 -8.33
N GLU A 96 -13.34 2.68 -8.75
CA GLU A 96 -13.11 2.29 -10.13
C GLU A 96 -14.12 1.24 -10.63
N HIS A 97 -14.34 0.18 -9.86
CA HIS A 97 -15.19 -0.96 -10.27
C HIS A 97 -16.61 -0.88 -9.70
N GLY A 98 -16.86 0.00 -8.74
CA GLY A 98 -18.11 0.10 -8.00
C GLY A 98 -18.17 -0.86 -6.80
N ALA A 99 -18.81 -0.41 -5.72
CA ALA A 99 -18.88 -1.15 -4.46
C ALA A 99 -19.48 -2.56 -4.62
N ALA A 100 -20.54 -2.69 -5.42
CA ALA A 100 -21.23 -3.97 -5.64
C ALA A 100 -20.32 -5.06 -6.22
N ALA A 101 -19.26 -4.68 -6.94
CA ALA A 101 -18.34 -5.61 -7.56
C ALA A 101 -17.45 -6.35 -6.54
N PHE A 102 -17.38 -5.86 -5.29
CA PHE A 102 -16.61 -6.46 -4.18
C PHE A 102 -17.49 -7.12 -3.12
N VAL A 103 -18.76 -7.38 -3.46
CA VAL A 103 -19.75 -7.87 -2.52
C VAL A 103 -20.35 -9.18 -3.00
N ALA A 104 -20.50 -10.15 -2.10
CA ALA A 104 -21.21 -11.39 -2.41
C ALA A 104 -21.97 -11.92 -1.19
N PRO A 105 -23.09 -12.65 -1.39
CA PRO A 105 -23.71 -13.43 -0.31
C PRO A 105 -22.73 -14.44 0.28
N GLU A 106 -22.95 -14.83 1.53
CA GLU A 106 -22.17 -15.89 2.19
C GLU A 106 -22.09 -17.17 1.32
N GLY A 107 -20.89 -17.70 1.15
CA GLY A 107 -20.62 -18.88 0.33
C GLY A 107 -20.55 -18.64 -1.19
N GLN A 108 -20.67 -17.39 -1.65
CA GLN A 108 -20.49 -16.99 -3.05
C GLN A 108 -19.23 -16.14 -3.22
N LEU A 109 -18.83 -15.93 -4.48
CA LEU A 109 -17.72 -15.04 -4.84
C LEU A 109 -18.25 -13.81 -5.59
N PRO A 110 -17.66 -12.63 -5.33
CA PRO A 110 -18.00 -11.39 -6.01
C PRO A 110 -17.36 -11.33 -7.42
N GLU A 111 -17.56 -10.24 -8.14
CA GLU A 111 -16.86 -10.00 -9.41
C GLU A 111 -15.35 -9.78 -9.19
N TYR A 112 -14.98 -9.09 -8.11
CA TYR A 112 -13.59 -8.86 -7.73
C TYR A 112 -13.36 -9.15 -6.25
N THR A 113 -12.18 -9.69 -5.95
CA THR A 113 -11.66 -9.80 -4.59
C THR A 113 -10.40 -8.97 -4.44
N LEU A 114 -10.16 -8.43 -3.25
CA LEU A 114 -8.95 -7.67 -2.95
C LEU A 114 -7.80 -8.58 -2.56
N PHE A 115 -6.65 -8.32 -3.16
CA PHE A 115 -5.36 -8.93 -2.83
C PHE A 115 -4.30 -7.86 -2.61
N VAL A 116 -3.20 -8.25 -1.99
CA VAL A 116 -2.01 -7.42 -1.90
C VAL A 116 -0.85 -8.15 -2.54
N ASP A 117 -0.13 -7.44 -3.42
CA ASP A 117 1.06 -7.92 -4.11
C ASP A 117 2.13 -6.81 -4.07
N GLY A 118 3.29 -7.08 -3.49
CA GLY A 118 4.39 -6.11 -3.42
C GLY A 118 4.04 -4.74 -2.81
N GLY A 119 3.11 -4.69 -1.84
CA GLY A 119 2.65 -3.43 -1.24
C GLY A 119 1.60 -2.66 -2.07
N GLU A 120 1.07 -3.27 -3.12
CA GLU A 120 -0.06 -2.76 -3.91
C GLU A 120 -1.32 -3.57 -3.64
N VAL A 121 -2.45 -2.89 -3.39
CA VAL A 121 -3.76 -3.55 -3.34
C VAL A 121 -4.27 -3.69 -4.77
N ILE A 122 -4.67 -4.89 -5.16
CA ILE A 122 -5.17 -5.23 -6.50
C ILE A 122 -6.56 -5.86 -6.43
N ALA A 123 -7.37 -5.63 -7.47
CA ALA A 123 -8.66 -6.29 -7.67
C ALA A 123 -8.49 -7.51 -8.58
N GLU A 124 -8.68 -8.71 -8.04
CA GLU A 124 -8.53 -9.96 -8.76
C GLU A 124 -9.88 -10.43 -9.34
N PRO A 125 -10.01 -10.59 -10.66
CA PRO A 125 -11.22 -11.08 -11.33
C PRO A 125 -11.39 -12.61 -11.26
N PRO A 126 -12.55 -13.19 -11.64
CA PRO A 126 -12.86 -14.61 -11.42
C PRO A 126 -12.01 -15.60 -12.22
N ASP A 127 -11.37 -15.16 -13.30
CA ASP A 127 -10.43 -15.96 -14.09
C ASP A 127 -9.04 -16.07 -13.43
N SER A 128 -8.76 -15.26 -12.41
CA SER A 128 -7.54 -15.36 -11.61
C SER A 128 -7.58 -16.58 -10.69
N PRO A 129 -6.51 -17.41 -10.66
CA PRO A 129 -6.42 -18.53 -9.73
C PRO A 129 -6.37 -18.09 -8.26
N ARG A 130 -6.04 -16.81 -8.00
CA ARG A 130 -5.99 -16.22 -6.66
C ARG A 130 -7.37 -15.80 -6.18
N HIS A 131 -8.28 -15.41 -7.07
CA HIS A 131 -9.58 -14.79 -6.75
C HIS A 131 -10.33 -15.39 -5.56
N ARG A 132 -10.46 -16.72 -5.49
CA ARG A 132 -11.18 -17.41 -4.39
C ARG A 132 -10.58 -17.21 -2.99
N TYR A 133 -9.33 -16.76 -2.89
CA TYR A 133 -8.65 -16.53 -1.62
C TYR A 133 -8.60 -15.07 -1.23
N GLY A 134 -9.16 -14.16 -2.02
CA GLY A 134 -9.08 -12.73 -1.77
C GLY A 134 -10.09 -12.27 -0.74
N THR A 135 -9.91 -11.03 -0.30
CA THR A 135 -10.80 -10.38 0.65
C THR A 135 -11.93 -9.66 -0.06
N PHE A 136 -13.16 -9.86 0.40
CA PHE A 136 -14.34 -9.19 -0.12
C PHE A 136 -15.39 -9.03 0.98
N CYS A 137 -16.41 -8.21 0.71
CA CYS A 137 -17.46 -7.92 1.68
C CYS A 137 -18.58 -8.96 1.56
N GLU A 138 -18.70 -9.84 2.56
CA GLU A 138 -19.76 -10.85 2.61
C GLU A 138 -21.08 -10.25 3.14
N LEU A 139 -22.19 -10.49 2.44
CA LEU A 139 -23.53 -10.07 2.88
C LEU A 139 -24.32 -11.24 3.44
N THR A 140 -24.97 -11.00 4.58
CA THR A 140 -25.99 -11.90 5.14
C THR A 140 -27.35 -11.76 4.47
N GLN A 141 -27.61 -10.62 3.81
CA GLN A 141 -28.85 -10.35 3.09
C GLN A 141 -28.61 -9.40 1.90
N PRO A 142 -29.35 -9.54 0.79
CA PRO A 142 -29.24 -8.61 -0.33
C PRO A 142 -29.50 -7.16 0.08
N LEU A 143 -28.66 -6.24 -0.39
CA LEU A 143 -28.79 -4.80 -0.17
C LEU A 143 -29.13 -4.09 -1.48
N THR A 144 -29.76 -2.92 -1.36
CA THR A 144 -29.92 -1.96 -2.47
C THR A 144 -28.60 -1.23 -2.71
N ASP A 145 -28.34 -0.76 -3.92
CA ASP A 145 -27.07 -0.11 -4.32
C ASP A 145 -26.53 0.92 -3.31
N LEU A 146 -27.34 1.90 -2.89
CA LEU A 146 -26.94 2.91 -1.90
C LEU A 146 -26.51 2.30 -0.55
N LYS A 147 -27.22 1.26 -0.12
CA LYS A 147 -26.90 0.53 1.12
C LYS A 147 -25.64 -0.33 0.95
N THR A 148 -25.39 -0.84 -0.25
CA THR A 148 -24.17 -1.59 -0.59
C THR A 148 -22.94 -0.69 -0.48
N GLU A 149 -22.98 0.51 -1.07
CA GLU A 149 -21.88 1.49 -0.98
C GLU A 149 -21.56 1.85 0.48
N GLU A 150 -22.58 2.20 1.27
CA GLU A 150 -22.38 2.52 2.69
C GLU A 150 -21.84 1.33 3.49
N HIS A 151 -22.25 0.11 3.15
CA HIS A 151 -21.82 -1.10 3.82
C HIS A 151 -20.36 -1.41 3.52
N VAL A 152 -19.95 -1.38 2.26
CA VAL A 152 -18.55 -1.58 1.83
C VAL A 152 -17.63 -0.52 2.43
N ARG A 153 -18.06 0.76 2.46
CA ARG A 153 -17.29 1.82 3.13
C ARG A 153 -17.08 1.52 4.61
N LYS A 154 -18.12 1.11 5.34
CA LYS A 154 -18.01 0.74 6.76
C LYS A 154 -17.12 -0.47 6.97
N TRP A 155 -17.19 -1.46 6.08
CA TRP A 155 -16.36 -2.66 6.11
C TRP A 155 -14.86 -2.31 5.98
N LEU A 156 -14.49 -1.37 5.10
CA LEU A 156 -13.13 -0.82 5.04
C LEU A 156 -12.76 -0.01 6.28
N GLU A 157 -13.59 0.94 6.69
CA GLU A 157 -13.30 1.86 7.80
C GLU A 157 -13.15 1.16 9.15
N ARG A 158 -13.87 0.06 9.36
CA ARG A 158 -13.76 -0.79 10.56
C ARG A 158 -12.50 -1.65 10.57
N GLY A 159 -11.79 -1.74 9.43
CA GLY A 159 -10.61 -2.57 9.30
C GLY A 159 -10.90 -4.05 9.05
N GLU A 160 -12.15 -4.44 8.80
CA GLU A 160 -12.52 -5.85 8.60
C GLU A 160 -11.82 -6.44 7.37
N ALA A 161 -11.71 -5.65 6.29
CA ALA A 161 -10.93 -6.02 5.11
C ALA A 161 -9.43 -6.15 5.41
N TYR A 162 -8.91 -5.24 6.23
CA TYR A 162 -7.49 -5.20 6.59
C TYR A 162 -7.11 -6.37 7.50
N GLU A 163 -7.96 -6.75 8.45
CA GLU A 163 -7.74 -7.94 9.30
C GLU A 163 -7.65 -9.22 8.45
N ARG A 164 -8.50 -9.36 7.42
CA ARG A 164 -8.39 -10.47 6.47
C ARG A 164 -7.08 -10.41 5.69
N TYR A 165 -6.66 -9.23 5.23
CA TYR A 165 -5.35 -9.04 4.61
C TYR A 165 -4.20 -9.52 5.49
N LEU A 166 -4.17 -9.15 6.77
CA LEU A 166 -3.15 -9.60 7.73
C LEU A 166 -3.18 -11.13 7.91
N GLY A 167 -4.36 -11.74 7.92
CA GLY A 167 -4.50 -13.20 8.04
C GLY A 167 -3.99 -13.98 6.82
N MET A 168 -3.99 -13.37 5.64
CA MET A 168 -3.51 -13.98 4.39
C MET A 168 -2.01 -13.76 4.17
N ASN A 169 -1.44 -12.71 4.76
CA ASN A 169 -0.06 -12.29 4.53
C ASN A 169 0.73 -12.42 5.82
N VAL A 170 1.48 -13.52 5.94
CA VAL A 170 2.45 -13.70 7.03
C VAL A 170 3.80 -13.23 6.51
N PRO A 171 4.41 -12.18 7.09
CA PRO A 171 5.77 -11.78 6.74
C PRO A 171 6.74 -12.94 7.04
N LEU A 172 7.74 -13.13 6.17
CA LEU A 172 8.77 -14.16 6.33
C LEU A 172 9.67 -13.92 7.55
#